data_AF-A0A0G1VAU1-F1
#
_entry.id   AF-A0A0G1VAU1-F1
#
_cell.length_a   1.000
_cell.length_b   1.000
_cell.length_c   1.000
_cell.angle_alpha   90.00
_cell.angle_beta   90.00
_cell.angle_gamma   90.00
#
_symmetry.space_group_name_H-M   'P 1'
#
loop_
_entity.id
_entity.type
_entity.pdbx_description
1 polymer ?
#
loop_
_entity_poly.entity_id
_entity_poly.type
_entity_poly.pdbx_seq_one_letter_code
_entity_poly.pdbx_strand_id
1 'polypeptide(L)'
;MELYERASYEVSKLVTERYSTSFTMSSRLFASTMRRDIYAIYGLVRIADEIVDTYRGDDALDLLKRLEADTYAAIERSYDTNPVVHAFALTAHRYGIDESLIGPFFDSMAMDLSPIEYTPELYKTYIYGSAEVIGLMCLKVFCVDDSEMYQRLAPGARALGSAYQKVNFLRDVAADYDELGRLYFPGVVYENFDDTQKQAIVDDIEGDFSTARSYVEKLPANSQKAVLLSTLYYGELLEKIKATPAKVLKKERVRIDGRRKLWLLASVTAGARR
;
A
#
# COMPACT_ATOMS: atom_id res chain seq x y z
N MET A 1 9.78 27.76 9.15
CA MET A 1 9.59 26.31 9.38
C MET A 1 8.14 25.88 9.18
N GLU A 2 7.16 26.44 9.89
CA GLU A 2 5.74 26.04 9.74
C GLU A 2 5.18 26.12 8.31
N LEU A 3 5.54 27.16 7.54
CA LEU A 3 5.10 27.27 6.15
C LEU A 3 5.65 26.14 5.26
N TYR A 4 6.91 25.75 5.47
CA TYR A 4 7.53 24.67 4.72
C TYR A 4 6.94 23.31 5.11
N GLU A 5 6.75 23.05 6.40
CA GLU A 5 6.06 21.84 6.87
C GLU A 5 4.68 21.71 6.21
N ARG A 6 3.88 22.79 6.23
CA ARG A 6 2.54 22.79 5.61
C ARG A 6 2.62 22.48 4.12
N ALA A 7 3.50 23.17 3.39
CA ALA A 7 3.70 22.95 1.96
C ALA A 7 4.12 21.50 1.68
N SER A 8 5.01 20.94 2.49
CA SER A 8 5.48 19.55 2.37
C SER A 8 4.34 18.54 2.52
N TYR A 9 3.50 18.67 3.54
CA TYR A 9 2.30 17.82 3.68
C TYR A 9 1.29 18.00 2.53
N GLU A 10 1.12 19.23 2.02
CA GLU A 10 0.26 19.52 0.87
C GLU A 10 0.78 18.88 -0.42
N VAL A 11 2.11 18.83 -0.62
CA VAL A 11 2.73 18.12 -1.74
C VAL A 11 2.47 16.62 -1.64
N SER A 12 2.66 15.99 -0.47
CA SER A 12 2.38 14.56 -0.29
C SER A 12 0.89 14.23 -0.51
N LYS A 13 -0.01 15.13 -0.10
CA LYS A 13 -1.44 15.03 -0.42
C LYS A 13 -1.67 15.12 -1.94
N LEU A 14 -1.06 16.08 -2.62
CA LEU A 14 -1.20 16.23 -4.07
C LEU A 14 -0.74 14.97 -4.82
N VAL A 15 0.41 14.41 -4.45
CA VAL A 15 0.90 13.13 -4.99
C VAL A 15 -0.17 12.05 -4.79
N THR A 16 -0.68 11.89 -3.57
CA THR A 16 -1.72 10.90 -3.27
C THR A 16 -2.97 11.07 -4.15
N GLU A 17 -3.46 12.30 -4.30
CA GLU A 17 -4.67 12.61 -5.07
C GLU A 17 -4.49 12.37 -6.57
N ARG A 18 -3.26 12.45 -7.10
CA ARG A 18 -2.96 12.17 -8.51
C ARG A 18 -2.86 10.68 -8.80
N TYR A 19 -2.27 9.90 -7.89
CA TYR A 19 -1.98 8.48 -8.14
C TYR A 19 -3.09 7.51 -7.73
N SER A 20 -3.91 7.84 -6.72
CA SER A 20 -4.94 6.90 -6.24
C SER A 20 -6.26 7.55 -5.86
N THR A 21 -7.27 7.32 -6.72
CA THR A 21 -8.65 7.72 -6.45
C THR A 21 -9.26 6.97 -5.25
N SER A 22 -9.02 5.66 -5.14
CA SER A 22 -9.56 4.85 -4.04
C SER A 22 -8.95 5.27 -2.69
N PHE A 23 -7.62 5.38 -2.62
CA PHE A 23 -6.94 5.74 -1.39
C PHE A 23 -7.26 7.18 -0.98
N THR A 24 -7.40 8.09 -1.95
CA THR A 24 -7.87 9.46 -1.68
C THR A 24 -9.25 9.50 -1.05
N MET A 25 -10.21 8.72 -1.58
CA MET A 25 -11.56 8.66 -1.03
C MET A 25 -11.58 8.10 0.40
N SER A 26 -10.85 7.01 0.64
CA SER A 26 -10.72 6.43 1.98
C SER A 26 -10.02 7.39 2.95
N SER A 27 -8.96 8.07 2.51
CA SER A 27 -8.18 8.97 3.37
C SER A 27 -8.98 10.18 3.87
N ARG A 28 -10.00 10.62 3.12
CA ARG A 28 -10.90 11.68 3.57
C ARG A 28 -11.72 11.30 4.81
N LEU A 29 -11.87 10.01 5.11
CA LEU A 29 -12.60 9.51 6.27
C LEU A 29 -11.73 9.38 7.54
N PHE A 30 -10.41 9.54 7.45
CA PHE A 30 -9.57 9.66 8.65
C PHE A 30 -9.92 10.95 9.41
N ALA A 31 -9.72 10.93 10.74
CA ALA A 31 -9.76 12.15 11.55
C ALA A 31 -8.81 13.21 10.97
N SER A 32 -9.24 14.48 11.01
CA SER A 32 -8.50 15.58 10.38
C SER A 32 -7.09 15.75 10.96
N THR A 33 -6.88 15.38 12.22
CA THR A 33 -5.60 15.47 12.93
C THR A 33 -4.51 14.56 12.36
N MET A 34 -4.89 13.41 11.80
CA MET A 34 -3.93 12.41 11.28
C MET A 34 -3.88 12.31 9.77
N ARG A 35 -4.85 12.90 9.06
CA ARG A 35 -4.98 12.74 7.60
C ARG A 35 -3.71 13.16 6.84
N ARG A 36 -3.07 14.25 7.27
CA ARG A 36 -1.82 14.73 6.65
C ARG A 36 -0.68 13.71 6.77
N ASP A 37 -0.63 13.00 7.89
CA ASP A 37 0.41 12.03 8.20
C ASP A 37 0.22 10.75 7.35
N ILE A 38 -1.04 10.35 7.11
CA ILE A 38 -1.34 9.27 6.15
C ILE A 38 -0.95 9.65 4.71
N TYR A 39 -1.18 10.90 4.31
CA TYR A 39 -0.70 11.39 3.01
C TYR A 39 0.83 11.42 2.94
N ALA A 40 1.53 11.76 4.03
CA ALA A 40 2.99 11.73 4.06
C ALA A 40 3.55 10.32 3.88
N ILE A 41 2.96 9.31 4.55
CA ILE A 41 3.32 7.90 4.37
C ILE A 41 3.12 7.51 2.90
N TYR A 42 1.93 7.72 2.34
CA TYR A 42 1.66 7.38 0.94
C TYR A 42 2.57 8.14 -0.04
N GLY A 43 2.87 9.40 0.26
CA GLY A 43 3.73 10.25 -0.56
C GLY A 43 5.12 9.64 -0.73
N LEU A 44 5.79 9.25 0.36
CA LEU A 44 7.11 8.61 0.26
C LEU A 44 7.03 7.31 -0.53
N VAL A 45 6.04 6.47 -0.21
CA VAL A 45 5.85 5.17 -0.87
C VAL A 45 5.72 5.34 -2.37
N ARG A 46 4.84 6.26 -2.81
CA ARG A 46 4.64 6.49 -4.24
C ARG A 46 5.87 7.06 -4.93
N ILE A 47 6.66 7.91 -4.28
CA ILE A 47 7.89 8.42 -4.89
C ILE A 47 8.89 7.28 -5.12
N ALA A 48 9.05 6.35 -4.17
CA ALA A 48 9.92 5.20 -4.38
C ALA A 48 9.38 4.26 -5.47
N ASP A 49 8.06 4.01 -5.49
CA ASP A 49 7.43 3.24 -6.56
C ASP A 49 7.71 3.86 -7.94
N GLU A 50 7.62 5.20 -8.10
CA GLU A 50 7.90 5.84 -9.40
C GLU A 50 9.36 5.68 -9.85
N ILE A 51 10.31 5.60 -8.92
CA ILE A 51 11.71 5.31 -9.24
C ILE A 51 11.84 3.91 -9.86
N VAL A 52 11.09 2.92 -9.36
CA VAL A 52 11.22 1.52 -9.82
C VAL A 52 10.28 1.17 -10.97
N ASP A 53 9.11 1.79 -11.04
CA ASP A 53 8.05 1.49 -12.00
C ASP A 53 8.13 2.37 -13.25
N THR A 54 8.58 3.62 -13.13
CA THR A 54 8.49 4.61 -14.23
C THR A 54 9.85 5.04 -14.75
N TYR A 55 10.83 5.27 -13.87
CA TYR A 55 12.16 5.66 -14.29
C TYR A 55 12.90 4.48 -14.95
N ARG A 56 13.51 4.71 -16.11
CA ARG A 56 14.19 3.68 -16.94
C ARG A 56 15.70 3.93 -17.09
N GLY A 57 16.26 4.80 -16.26
CA GLY A 57 17.70 5.04 -16.23
C GLY A 57 18.45 3.93 -15.50
N ASP A 58 19.69 3.67 -15.91
CA ASP A 58 20.55 2.64 -15.31
C ASP A 58 20.95 2.95 -13.86
N ASP A 59 20.76 4.19 -13.41
CA ASP A 59 21.03 4.68 -12.06
C ASP A 59 19.80 4.63 -11.13
N ALA A 60 18.72 3.93 -11.51
CA ALA A 60 17.51 3.79 -10.68
C ALA A 60 17.81 3.25 -9.27
N LEU A 61 18.73 2.29 -9.14
CA LEU A 61 19.15 1.76 -7.85
C LEU A 61 19.88 2.81 -6.99
N ASP A 62 20.69 3.65 -7.63
CA ASP A 62 21.39 4.72 -6.93
C ASP A 62 20.42 5.82 -6.48
N LEU A 63 19.42 6.16 -7.30
CA LEU A 63 18.34 7.07 -6.92
C LEU A 63 17.54 6.54 -5.73
N LEU A 64 17.19 5.25 -5.73
CA LEU A 64 16.47 4.60 -4.63
C LEU A 64 17.29 4.63 -3.34
N LYS A 65 18.58 4.26 -3.39
CA LYS A 65 19.49 4.32 -2.23
C LYS A 65 19.68 5.73 -1.69
N ARG A 66 19.73 6.74 -2.58
CA ARG A 66 19.77 8.15 -2.16
C ARG A 66 18.48 8.55 -1.46
N LEU A 67 17.31 8.18 -2.00
CA LEU A 67 16.03 8.45 -1.36
C LEU A 67 15.94 7.81 0.03
N GLU A 68 16.42 6.58 0.19
CA GLU A 68 16.51 5.89 1.48
C GLU A 68 17.42 6.64 2.46
N ALA A 69 18.64 6.97 2.04
CA ALA A 69 19.60 7.69 2.86
C ALA A 69 19.07 9.08 3.28
N ASP A 70 18.47 9.82 2.34
CA ASP A 70 17.83 11.11 2.61
C ASP A 70 16.66 10.95 3.60
N THR A 71 15.89 9.87 3.50
CA THR A 71 14.79 9.56 4.42
C THR A 71 15.30 9.38 5.86
N TYR A 72 16.33 8.57 6.07
CA TYR A 72 16.91 8.39 7.39
C TYR A 72 17.56 9.67 7.92
N ALA A 73 18.35 10.36 7.09
CA ALA A 73 18.96 11.62 7.47
C ALA A 73 17.90 12.67 7.84
N ALA A 74 16.79 12.71 7.11
CA ALA A 74 15.68 13.62 7.37
C ALA A 74 14.96 13.34 8.68
N ILE A 75 14.81 12.06 9.06
CA ILE A 75 14.24 11.66 10.36
C ILE A 75 15.14 12.14 11.49
N GLU A 76 16.45 11.89 11.39
CA GLU A 76 17.42 12.28 12.42
C GLU A 76 17.48 13.81 12.60
N ARG A 77 17.55 14.55 11.49
CA ARG A 77 17.68 16.02 11.52
C ARG A 77 16.35 16.77 11.58
N SER A 78 15.21 16.06 11.47
CA SER A 78 13.85 16.63 11.35
C SER A 78 13.71 17.68 10.23
N TYR A 79 14.44 17.51 9.12
CA TYR A 79 14.46 18.45 8.00
C TYR A 79 14.82 17.73 6.70
N ASP A 80 14.26 18.14 5.57
CA ASP A 80 14.75 17.75 4.24
C ASP A 80 14.47 18.89 3.25
N THR A 81 15.13 18.89 2.10
CA THR A 81 14.81 19.85 1.01
C THR A 81 13.78 19.28 0.03
N ASN A 82 13.68 17.96 -0.07
CA ASN A 82 12.59 17.26 -0.72
C ASN A 82 11.34 17.32 0.17
N PRO A 83 10.25 18.00 -0.26
CA PRO A 83 9.06 18.19 0.56
C PRO A 83 8.37 16.87 0.94
N VAL A 84 8.40 15.84 0.09
CA VAL A 84 7.77 14.56 0.40
C VAL A 84 8.54 13.82 1.49
N VAL A 85 9.87 13.78 1.38
CA VAL A 85 10.75 13.20 2.40
C VAL A 85 10.64 13.98 3.71
N HIS A 86 10.59 15.32 3.65
CA HIS A 86 10.40 16.14 4.84
C HIS A 86 9.09 15.82 5.58
N ALA A 87 7.97 15.73 4.86
CA ALA A 87 6.67 15.40 5.45
C ALA A 87 6.68 13.99 6.08
N PHE A 88 7.30 13.01 5.40
CA PHE A 88 7.45 11.66 5.94
C PHE A 88 8.31 11.66 7.19
N ALA A 89 9.47 12.34 7.20
CA ALA A 89 10.37 12.38 8.33
C ALA A 89 9.71 12.94 9.60
N LEU A 90 8.97 14.04 9.47
CA LEU A 90 8.20 14.62 10.59
C LEU A 90 7.11 13.65 11.09
N THR A 91 6.50 12.91 10.18
CA THR A 91 5.51 11.88 10.51
C THR A 91 6.16 10.70 11.23
N ALA A 92 7.27 10.19 10.71
CA ALA A 92 8.00 9.06 11.27
C ALA A 92 8.50 9.36 12.68
N HIS A 93 9.07 10.55 12.89
CA HIS A 93 9.47 11.02 14.22
C HIS A 93 8.28 11.11 15.18
N ARG A 94 7.12 11.65 14.74
CA ARG A 94 5.94 11.80 15.59
C ARG A 94 5.35 10.48 16.06
N TYR A 95 5.32 9.46 15.20
CA TYR A 95 4.63 8.20 15.48
C TYR A 95 5.57 7.01 15.72
N GLY A 96 6.88 7.24 15.80
CA GLY A 96 7.86 6.17 16.00
C GLY A 96 7.83 5.14 14.88
N ILE A 97 7.88 5.61 13.63
CA ILE A 97 8.15 4.76 12.46
C ILE A 97 9.67 4.71 12.30
N ASP A 98 10.24 3.52 12.45
CA ASP A 98 11.69 3.31 12.50
C ASP A 98 12.18 2.39 11.37
N GLU A 99 13.48 2.09 11.39
CA GLU A 99 14.15 1.22 10.42
C GLU A 99 13.50 -0.15 10.24
N SER A 100 12.80 -0.68 11.25
CA SER A 100 12.15 -1.99 11.18
C SER A 100 10.96 -2.02 10.21
N LEU A 101 10.43 -0.84 9.87
CA LEU A 101 9.38 -0.66 8.86
C LEU A 101 9.93 -0.02 7.58
N ILE A 102 10.88 0.90 7.69
CA ILE A 102 11.42 1.67 6.55
C ILE A 102 12.38 0.81 5.71
N GLY A 103 13.31 0.09 6.34
CA GLY A 103 14.29 -0.74 5.63
C GLY A 103 13.64 -1.80 4.76
N PRO A 104 12.72 -2.64 5.29
CA PRO A 104 12.05 -3.65 4.48
C PRO A 104 11.26 -3.07 3.31
N PHE A 105 10.73 -1.85 3.44
CA PHE A 105 10.09 -1.16 2.33
C PHE A 105 11.08 -0.87 1.19
N PHE A 106 12.21 -0.21 1.49
CA PHE A 106 13.23 0.07 0.48
C PHE A 106 13.89 -1.20 -0.08
N ASP A 107 14.09 -2.23 0.73
CA ASP A 107 14.55 -3.54 0.27
C ASP A 107 13.60 -4.12 -0.79
N SER A 108 12.28 -4.07 -0.56
CA SER A 108 11.30 -4.56 -1.54
C SER A 108 11.28 -3.74 -2.83
N MET A 109 11.50 -2.43 -2.76
CA MET A 109 11.65 -1.59 -3.96
C MET A 109 12.92 -1.95 -4.73
N ALA A 110 14.03 -2.24 -4.03
CA ALA A 110 15.27 -2.66 -4.68
C ALA A 110 15.12 -4.03 -5.38
N MET A 111 14.29 -4.93 -4.83
CA MET A 111 13.97 -6.22 -5.47
C MET A 111 13.33 -6.03 -6.85
N ASP A 112 12.52 -4.99 -7.04
CA ASP A 112 11.87 -4.70 -8.32
C ASP A 112 12.84 -4.21 -9.41
N LEU A 113 14.02 -3.70 -9.04
CA LEU A 113 15.03 -3.22 -9.98
C LEU A 113 15.90 -4.33 -10.58
N SER A 114 15.79 -5.55 -10.08
CA SER A 114 16.55 -6.69 -10.59
C SER A 114 15.60 -7.83 -10.98
N PRO A 115 15.87 -8.56 -12.07
CA PRO A 115 15.08 -9.75 -12.39
C PRO A 115 15.30 -10.80 -11.31
N ILE A 116 14.21 -11.20 -10.65
CA ILE A 116 14.20 -12.19 -9.56
C ILE A 116 13.11 -13.23 -9.86
N GLU A 117 13.47 -14.51 -9.84
CA GLU A 117 12.48 -15.57 -9.72
C GLU A 117 12.03 -15.69 -8.26
N TYR A 118 10.74 -15.45 -8.00
CA TYR A 118 10.21 -15.42 -6.65
C TYR A 118 10.01 -16.83 -6.08
N THR A 119 10.84 -17.20 -5.10
CA THR A 119 10.57 -18.33 -4.20
C THR A 119 9.48 -17.97 -3.19
N PRO A 120 8.85 -18.96 -2.50
CA PRO A 120 7.90 -18.68 -1.43
C PRO A 120 8.43 -17.74 -0.34
N GLU A 121 9.72 -17.80 -0.04
CA GLU A 121 10.39 -16.95 0.94
C GLU A 121 10.54 -15.52 0.41
N LEU A 122 11.04 -15.35 -0.82
CA LEU A 122 11.18 -14.03 -1.45
C LEU A 122 9.83 -13.35 -1.66
N TYR A 123 8.80 -14.11 -2.03
CA TYR A 123 7.43 -13.60 -2.15
C TYR A 123 6.90 -13.03 -0.82
N LYS A 124 7.12 -13.74 0.29
CA LYS A 124 6.75 -13.25 1.63
C LYS A 124 7.55 -12.02 2.03
N THR A 125 8.86 -12.01 1.78
CA THR A 125 9.72 -10.84 2.04
C THR A 125 9.25 -9.63 1.25
N TYR A 126 8.95 -9.82 -0.04
CA TYR A 126 8.48 -8.77 -0.91
C TYR A 126 7.11 -8.23 -0.46
N ILE A 127 6.13 -9.09 -0.15
CA ILE A 127 4.82 -8.64 0.35
C ILE A 127 4.96 -7.90 1.68
N TYR A 128 5.82 -8.40 2.57
CA TYR A 128 6.07 -7.73 3.84
C TYR A 128 6.56 -6.30 3.63
N GLY A 129 7.59 -6.11 2.80
CA GLY A 129 8.17 -4.80 2.52
C GLY A 129 7.29 -3.88 1.66
N SER A 130 6.66 -4.41 0.61
CA SER A 130 5.92 -3.58 -0.35
C SER A 130 4.54 -3.15 0.15
N ALA A 131 3.98 -3.83 1.15
CA ALA A 131 2.62 -3.55 1.61
C ALA A 131 2.34 -3.74 3.11
N GLU A 132 2.84 -4.81 3.75
CA GLU A 132 2.51 -5.04 5.17
C GLU A 132 3.09 -3.94 6.07
N VAL A 133 4.35 -3.54 5.84
CA VAL A 133 4.98 -2.45 6.61
C VAL A 133 4.26 -1.12 6.41
N ILE A 134 3.66 -0.85 5.25
CA ILE A 134 2.87 0.37 5.02
C ILE A 134 1.60 0.36 5.86
N GLY A 135 0.94 -0.81 5.97
CA GLY A 135 -0.17 -1.01 6.89
C GLY A 135 0.24 -0.79 8.35
N LEU A 136 1.42 -1.27 8.75
CA LEU A 136 1.98 -1.07 10.10
C LEU A 136 2.35 0.40 10.37
N MET A 137 2.92 1.12 9.40
CA MET A 137 3.17 2.55 9.49
C MET A 137 1.87 3.33 9.72
N CYS A 138 0.81 3.02 8.95
CA CYS A 138 -0.51 3.62 9.17
C CYS A 138 -1.08 3.27 10.55
N LEU A 139 -0.88 2.03 11.02
CA LEU A 139 -1.37 1.60 12.32
C LEU A 139 -0.69 2.35 13.48
N LYS A 140 0.60 2.69 13.37
CA LYS A 140 1.29 3.57 14.33
C LYS A 140 0.59 4.93 14.46
N VAL A 141 0.12 5.48 13.34
CA VAL A 141 -0.66 6.73 13.32
C VAL A 141 -2.02 6.54 13.98
N PHE A 142 -2.69 5.40 13.75
CA PHE A 142 -4.01 5.12 14.31
C PHE A 142 -4.00 4.96 15.83
N CYS A 143 -2.96 4.30 16.35
CA CYS A 143 -2.78 3.92 17.75
C CYS A 143 -1.75 4.83 18.44
N VAL A 144 -1.75 6.12 18.12
CA VAL A 144 -0.82 7.10 18.72
C VAL A 144 -0.82 6.98 20.25
N ASP A 145 0.37 6.88 20.82
CA ASP A 145 0.62 6.68 22.26
C ASP A 145 -0.01 5.41 22.88
N ASP A 146 -0.44 4.43 22.08
CA ASP A 146 -1.03 3.15 22.53
C ASP A 146 -0.33 1.95 21.86
N SER A 147 0.83 1.59 22.42
CA SER A 147 1.64 0.47 21.91
C SER A 147 0.95 -0.89 22.07
N GLU A 148 0.09 -1.06 23.07
CA GLU A 148 -0.65 -2.31 23.29
C GLU A 148 -1.70 -2.52 22.21
N MET A 149 -2.47 -1.46 21.87
CA MET A 149 -3.41 -1.49 20.76
C MET A 149 -2.68 -1.74 19.44
N TYR A 150 -1.52 -1.10 19.21
CA TYR A 150 -0.69 -1.36 18.03
C TYR A 150 -0.34 -2.85 17.91
N GLN A 151 0.22 -3.45 18.97
CA GLN A 151 0.58 -4.88 18.96
C GLN A 151 -0.62 -5.79 18.73
N ARG A 152 -1.76 -5.48 19.36
CA ARG A 152 -3.00 -6.25 19.21
C ARG A 152 -3.58 -6.18 17.79
N LEU A 153 -3.44 -5.05 17.11
CA LEU A 153 -4.03 -4.82 15.78
C LEU A 153 -3.06 -5.07 14.62
N ALA A 154 -1.74 -5.16 14.89
CA ALA A 154 -0.71 -5.38 13.89
C ALA A 154 -0.96 -6.61 13.00
N PRO A 155 -1.41 -7.78 13.50
CA PRO A 155 -1.73 -8.91 12.63
C PRO A 155 -2.80 -8.58 11.57
N GLY A 156 -3.82 -7.78 11.94
CA GLY A 156 -4.86 -7.35 11.02
C GLY A 156 -4.35 -6.36 9.96
N ALA A 157 -3.47 -5.43 10.34
CA ALA A 157 -2.85 -4.50 9.40
C ALA A 157 -1.97 -5.23 8.37
N ARG A 158 -1.20 -6.23 8.82
CA ARG A 158 -0.37 -7.08 7.96
C ARG A 158 -1.22 -7.91 7.00
N ALA A 159 -2.23 -8.62 7.51
CA ALA A 159 -3.14 -9.41 6.68
C ALA A 159 -3.81 -8.52 5.60
N LEU A 160 -4.24 -7.31 5.96
CA LEU A 160 -4.86 -6.40 5.00
C LEU A 160 -3.86 -5.90 3.95
N GLY A 161 -2.63 -5.58 4.33
CA GLY A 161 -1.55 -5.21 3.41
C GLY A 161 -1.23 -6.34 2.43
N SER A 162 -1.07 -7.57 2.94
CA SER A 162 -0.88 -8.77 2.14
C SER A 162 -2.02 -8.97 1.14
N ALA A 163 -3.27 -8.93 1.57
CA ALA A 163 -4.43 -9.05 0.69
C ALA A 163 -4.42 -7.99 -0.42
N TYR A 164 -4.15 -6.73 -0.10
CA TYR A 164 -4.15 -5.66 -1.08
C TYR A 164 -3.05 -5.85 -2.13
N GLN A 165 -1.86 -6.29 -1.71
CA GLN A 165 -0.76 -6.47 -2.63
C GLN A 165 -0.97 -7.65 -3.57
N LYS A 166 -1.47 -8.77 -3.05
CA LYS A 166 -1.86 -9.92 -3.86
C LYS A 166 -2.98 -9.58 -4.85
N VAL A 167 -3.95 -8.76 -4.44
CA VAL A 167 -4.97 -8.23 -5.36
C VAL A 167 -4.36 -7.32 -6.43
N ASN A 168 -3.37 -6.48 -6.09
CA ASN A 168 -2.67 -5.66 -7.07
C ASN A 168 -1.97 -6.53 -8.11
N PHE A 169 -1.21 -7.55 -7.69
CA PHE A 169 -0.55 -8.49 -8.61
C PHE A 169 -1.55 -9.18 -9.55
N LEU A 170 -2.67 -9.70 -9.04
CA LEU A 170 -3.67 -10.34 -9.90
C LEU A 170 -4.34 -9.37 -10.87
N ARG A 171 -4.60 -8.14 -10.43
CA ARG A 171 -5.23 -7.11 -11.26
C ARG A 171 -4.29 -6.66 -12.38
N ASP A 172 -2.99 -6.64 -12.10
CA ASP A 172 -1.98 -5.98 -12.92
C ASP A 172 -1.09 -6.98 -13.67
N VAL A 173 -1.39 -8.29 -13.56
CA VAL A 173 -0.60 -9.41 -14.12
C VAL A 173 -0.19 -9.24 -15.59
N ALA A 174 -1.04 -8.65 -16.43
CA ALA A 174 -0.70 -8.37 -17.83
C ALA A 174 0.36 -7.27 -17.96
N ALA A 175 0.18 -6.15 -17.26
CA ALA A 175 1.11 -5.03 -17.33
C ALA A 175 2.45 -5.39 -16.66
N ASP A 176 2.40 -6.08 -15.52
CA ASP A 176 3.61 -6.51 -14.81
C ASP A 176 4.46 -7.46 -15.67
N TYR A 177 3.82 -8.36 -16.42
CA TYR A 177 4.54 -9.24 -17.34
C TYR A 177 4.99 -8.52 -18.62
N ASP A 178 4.10 -7.80 -19.31
CA ASP A 178 4.37 -7.21 -20.63
C ASP A 178 5.35 -6.02 -20.56
N GLU A 179 5.25 -5.20 -19.52
CA GLU A 179 6.03 -3.95 -19.39
C GLU A 179 7.27 -4.11 -18.50
N LEU A 180 7.20 -4.98 -17.48
CA LEU A 180 8.24 -5.11 -16.46
C LEU A 180 8.90 -6.50 -16.45
N GLY A 181 8.35 -7.48 -17.15
CA GLY A 181 8.85 -8.86 -17.16
C GLY A 181 8.72 -9.56 -15.80
N ARG A 182 7.78 -9.13 -14.94
CA ARG A 182 7.63 -9.60 -13.56
C ARG A 182 6.44 -10.54 -13.40
N LEU A 183 6.63 -11.56 -12.55
CA LEU A 183 5.56 -12.42 -12.05
C LEU A 183 5.86 -12.82 -10.61
N TYR A 184 5.03 -12.34 -9.68
CA TYR A 184 5.32 -12.42 -8.25
C TYR A 184 4.92 -13.76 -7.60
N PHE A 185 3.96 -14.48 -8.17
CA PHE A 185 3.41 -15.69 -7.55
C PHE A 185 4.35 -16.90 -7.69
N PRO A 186 4.82 -17.50 -6.58
CA PRO A 186 5.76 -18.63 -6.63
C PRO A 186 5.18 -19.83 -7.39
N GLY A 187 5.99 -20.39 -8.30
CA GLY A 187 5.59 -21.57 -9.09
C GLY A 187 4.52 -21.30 -10.16
N VAL A 188 4.11 -20.05 -10.35
CA VAL A 188 3.26 -19.64 -11.47
C VAL A 188 4.17 -19.20 -12.62
N VAL A 189 3.83 -19.62 -13.83
CA VAL A 189 4.50 -19.22 -15.07
C VAL A 189 3.44 -18.56 -15.95
N TYR A 190 3.71 -17.37 -16.46
CA TYR A 190 2.69 -16.53 -17.09
C TYR A 190 1.98 -17.24 -18.24
N GLU A 191 2.73 -17.96 -19.08
CA GLU A 191 2.22 -18.71 -20.24
C GLU A 191 1.16 -19.74 -19.82
N ASN A 192 1.36 -20.38 -18.66
CA ASN A 192 0.51 -21.44 -18.13
C ASN A 192 -0.52 -20.93 -17.10
N PHE A 193 -0.54 -19.61 -16.81
CA PHE A 193 -1.47 -19.04 -15.84
C PHE A 193 -2.93 -19.27 -16.26
N ASP A 194 -3.63 -20.09 -15.48
CA ASP A 194 -5.00 -20.54 -15.73
C ASP A 194 -5.96 -20.24 -14.58
N ASP A 195 -7.24 -20.61 -14.75
CA ASP A 195 -8.27 -20.38 -13.74
C ASP A 195 -8.06 -21.22 -12.47
N THR A 196 -7.33 -22.35 -12.54
CA THR A 196 -7.01 -23.20 -11.37
C THR A 196 -6.01 -22.49 -10.47
N GLN A 197 -4.90 -22.00 -11.05
CA GLN A 197 -3.88 -21.24 -10.32
C GLN A 197 -4.46 -19.91 -9.81
N LYS A 198 -5.28 -19.23 -10.62
CA LYS A 198 -6.00 -18.03 -10.19
C LYS A 198 -6.87 -18.30 -8.96
N GLN A 199 -7.62 -19.41 -8.95
CA GLN A 199 -8.49 -19.74 -7.82
C GLN A 199 -7.70 -20.01 -6.53
N ALA A 200 -6.57 -20.72 -6.60
CA ALA A 200 -5.71 -20.93 -5.43
C ALA A 200 -5.19 -19.61 -4.84
N ILE A 201 -4.81 -18.64 -5.69
CA ILE A 201 -4.39 -17.31 -5.24
C ILE A 201 -5.57 -16.53 -4.64
N VAL A 202 -6.75 -16.61 -5.26
CA VAL A 202 -7.97 -16.00 -4.72
C VAL A 202 -8.26 -16.54 -3.31
N ASP A 203 -8.19 -17.85 -3.10
CA ASP A 203 -8.48 -18.47 -1.81
C ASP A 203 -7.50 -17.99 -0.71
N ASP A 204 -6.22 -17.83 -1.05
CA ASP A 204 -5.21 -17.23 -0.17
C ASP A 204 -5.54 -15.77 0.18
N ILE A 205 -5.93 -14.96 -0.80
CA ILE A 205 -6.36 -13.56 -0.60
C ILE A 205 -7.61 -13.50 0.29
N GLU A 206 -8.58 -14.39 0.10
CA GLU A 206 -9.79 -14.45 0.92
C GLU A 206 -9.48 -14.81 2.38
N GLY A 207 -8.50 -15.68 2.61
CA GLY A 207 -7.97 -15.98 3.94
C GLY A 207 -7.41 -14.73 4.65
N ASP A 208 -6.64 -13.93 3.93
CA ASP A 208 -6.12 -12.66 4.44
C ASP A 208 -7.24 -11.65 4.74
N PHE A 209 -8.22 -11.50 3.85
CA PHE A 209 -9.39 -10.65 4.10
C PHE A 209 -10.21 -11.08 5.30
N SER A 210 -10.42 -12.40 5.45
CA SER A 210 -11.14 -12.99 6.57
C SER A 210 -10.44 -12.64 7.89
N THR A 211 -9.13 -12.83 7.94
CA THR A 211 -8.29 -12.46 9.08
C THR A 211 -8.43 -10.97 9.37
N ALA A 212 -8.19 -10.11 8.37
CA ALA A 212 -8.20 -8.65 8.53
C ALA A 212 -9.55 -8.10 9.01
N ARG A 213 -10.68 -8.65 8.53
CA ARG A 213 -12.03 -8.18 8.90
C ARG A 213 -12.26 -8.17 10.40
N SER A 214 -11.81 -9.23 11.09
CA SER A 214 -11.94 -9.36 12.55
C SER A 214 -11.15 -8.30 13.36
N TYR A 215 -10.21 -7.60 12.72
CA TYR A 215 -9.43 -6.51 13.31
C TYR A 215 -9.94 -5.13 12.88
N VAL A 216 -10.47 -4.99 11.66
CA VAL A 216 -11.01 -3.71 11.17
C VAL A 216 -12.14 -3.20 12.08
N GLU A 217 -12.99 -4.10 12.57
CA GLU A 217 -14.06 -3.78 13.53
C GLU A 217 -13.55 -3.30 14.89
N LYS A 218 -12.28 -3.56 15.22
CA LYS A 218 -11.63 -3.20 16.49
C LYS A 218 -10.73 -1.96 16.36
N LEU A 219 -10.61 -1.39 15.16
CA LEU A 219 -9.84 -0.17 14.94
C LEU A 219 -10.45 1.02 15.71
N PRO A 220 -9.62 1.97 16.15
CA PRO A 220 -10.09 3.20 16.76
C PRO A 220 -10.99 4.00 15.80
N ALA A 221 -11.94 4.75 16.37
CA ALA A 221 -12.94 5.49 15.60
C ALA A 221 -12.33 6.55 14.65
N ASN A 222 -11.10 6.98 14.90
CA ASN A 222 -10.35 7.93 14.08
C ASN A 222 -9.96 7.38 12.70
N SER A 223 -9.96 6.05 12.51
CA SER A 223 -9.47 5.37 11.31
C SER A 223 -10.40 4.28 10.78
N GLN A 224 -11.24 3.69 11.64
CA GLN A 224 -12.06 2.54 11.29
C GLN A 224 -12.85 2.70 9.98
N LYS A 225 -13.57 3.82 9.80
CA LYS A 225 -14.38 4.05 8.57
C LYS A 225 -13.53 4.14 7.31
N ALA A 226 -12.35 4.76 7.40
CA ALA A 226 -11.43 4.87 6.27
C ALA A 226 -10.89 3.50 5.86
N VAL A 227 -10.46 2.70 6.85
CA VAL A 227 -9.95 1.35 6.60
C VAL A 227 -11.07 0.43 6.11
N LEU A 228 -12.27 0.51 6.67
CA LEU A 228 -13.43 -0.25 6.21
C LEU A 228 -13.75 0.06 4.74
N LEU A 229 -13.78 1.33 4.35
CA LEU A 229 -14.03 1.71 2.97
C LEU A 229 -12.95 1.18 2.02
N SER A 230 -11.68 1.27 2.43
CA SER A 230 -10.55 0.68 1.70
C SER A 230 -10.73 -0.84 1.51
N THR A 231 -11.12 -1.55 2.57
CA THR A 231 -11.35 -3.00 2.54
C THR A 231 -12.49 -3.37 1.62
N LEU A 232 -13.57 -2.57 1.60
CA LEU A 232 -14.68 -2.77 0.67
C LEU A 232 -14.27 -2.52 -0.78
N TYR A 233 -13.42 -1.53 -1.06
CA TYR A 233 -12.89 -1.31 -2.40
C TYR A 233 -12.07 -2.51 -2.86
N TYR A 234 -11.13 -2.98 -2.07
CA TYR A 234 -10.31 -4.11 -2.49
C TYR A 234 -11.10 -5.43 -2.53
N GLY A 235 -12.07 -5.64 -1.64
CA GLY A 235 -12.97 -6.80 -1.70
C GLY A 235 -13.84 -6.83 -2.96
N GLU A 236 -14.42 -5.69 -3.36
CA GLU A 236 -15.18 -5.59 -4.61
C GLU A 236 -14.28 -5.82 -5.84
N LEU A 237 -13.01 -5.40 -5.77
CA LEU A 237 -12.04 -5.64 -6.83
C LEU A 237 -11.72 -7.13 -6.94
N LEU A 238 -11.52 -7.81 -5.80
CA LEU A 238 -11.33 -9.25 -5.75
C LEU A 238 -12.53 -10.00 -6.35
N GLU A 239 -13.77 -9.63 -6.00
CA GLU A 239 -14.96 -10.25 -6.60
C GLU A 239 -15.02 -10.08 -8.12
N LYS A 240 -14.61 -8.92 -8.65
CA LYS A 240 -14.47 -8.74 -10.10
C LYS A 240 -13.37 -9.62 -10.70
N ILE A 241 -12.21 -9.73 -10.04
CA ILE A 241 -11.09 -10.59 -10.47
C ILE A 241 -11.53 -12.06 -10.50
N LYS A 242 -12.23 -12.53 -9.45
CA LYS A 242 -12.80 -13.88 -9.37
C LYS A 242 -13.68 -14.21 -10.57
N ALA A 243 -14.59 -13.29 -10.90
CA ALA A 243 -15.50 -13.44 -12.03
C ALA A 243 -14.82 -13.30 -13.41
N THR A 244 -13.59 -12.78 -13.46
CA THR A 244 -12.85 -12.56 -14.70
C THR A 244 -11.99 -13.79 -15.03
N PRO A 245 -12.14 -14.45 -16.19
CA PRO A 245 -11.29 -15.58 -16.56
C PRO A 245 -9.81 -15.20 -16.64
N ALA A 246 -8.90 -16.10 -16.25
CA ALA A 246 -7.46 -15.84 -16.23
C ALA A 246 -6.92 -15.33 -17.59
N LYS A 247 -7.42 -15.89 -18.70
CA LYS A 247 -7.09 -15.44 -20.07
C LYS A 247 -7.42 -13.97 -20.36
N VAL A 248 -8.35 -13.37 -19.63
CA VAL A 248 -8.73 -11.95 -19.74
C VAL A 248 -7.85 -11.10 -18.83
N LEU A 249 -7.51 -11.58 -17.63
CA LEU A 249 -6.56 -10.92 -16.74
C LEU A 249 -5.17 -10.76 -17.39
N LYS A 250 -4.77 -11.73 -18.23
CA LYS A 250 -3.57 -11.69 -19.08
C LYS A 250 -3.61 -10.67 -20.23
N LYS A 251 -4.65 -9.85 -20.31
CA LYS A 251 -4.85 -8.87 -21.41
C LYS A 251 -5.29 -7.52 -20.90
N GLU A 252 -6.09 -7.50 -19.85
CA GLU A 252 -6.78 -6.30 -19.40
C GLU A 252 -6.71 -6.16 -17.89
N ARG A 253 -6.44 -4.93 -17.45
CA ARG A 253 -6.45 -4.56 -16.05
C ARG A 253 -7.87 -4.39 -15.52
N VAL A 254 -8.22 -5.12 -14.46
CA VAL A 254 -9.55 -5.02 -13.82
C VAL A 254 -9.65 -3.78 -12.95
N ARG A 255 -10.77 -3.03 -12.99
CA ARG A 255 -10.96 -1.83 -12.16
C ARG A 255 -12.38 -1.74 -11.59
N ILE A 256 -12.51 -1.03 -10.48
CA ILE A 256 -13.82 -0.59 -9.97
C ILE A 256 -14.14 0.77 -10.59
N ASP A 257 -15.35 0.90 -11.13
CA ASP A 257 -15.86 2.13 -11.71
C ASP A 257 -16.12 3.19 -10.61
N GLY A 258 -16.04 4.47 -11.00
CA GLY A 258 -16.18 5.57 -10.05
C GLY A 258 -17.55 5.63 -9.37
N ARG A 259 -18.63 5.21 -10.04
CA ARG A 259 -19.99 5.21 -9.47
C ARG A 259 -20.09 4.20 -8.33
N ARG A 260 -19.54 3.00 -8.53
CA ARG A 260 -19.47 1.97 -7.49
C ARG A 260 -18.62 2.42 -6.31
N LYS A 261 -17.50 3.11 -6.55
CA LYS A 261 -16.67 3.69 -5.47
C LYS A 261 -17.44 4.71 -4.63
N LEU A 262 -18.20 5.59 -5.29
CA LEU A 262 -19.06 6.59 -4.61
C LEU A 262 -20.19 5.93 -3.82
N TRP A 263 -20.82 4.89 -4.36
CA TRP A 263 -21.86 4.14 -3.67
C TRP A 263 -21.33 3.47 -2.40
N LEU A 264 -20.16 2.83 -2.47
CA LEU A 264 -19.52 2.23 -1.29
C LEU A 264 -19.17 3.30 -0.23
N LEU A 265 -18.66 4.46 -0.65
CA LEU A 265 -18.41 5.60 0.25
C LEU A 265 -19.70 6.05 0.96
N ALA A 266 -20.79 6.20 0.21
CA ALA A 266 -22.10 6.53 0.77
C ALA A 266 -22.58 5.46 1.77
N SER A 267 -22.36 4.18 1.48
CA SER A 267 -22.78 3.07 2.36
C SER A 267 -22.06 3.08 3.71
N VAL A 268 -20.76 3.41 3.73
CA VAL A 268 -19.95 3.50 4.96
C VAL A 268 -20.27 4.74 5.78
N THR A 269 -20.47 5.88 5.11
CA THR A 269 -20.79 7.15 5.78
C THR A 269 -22.20 7.14 6.39
N ALA A 270 -23.17 6.50 5.71
CA ALA A 270 -24.52 6.29 6.22
C ALA A 270 -24.64 5.17 7.27
N GLY A 271 -23.57 4.39 7.50
CA GLY A 271 -23.58 3.26 8.46
C GLY A 271 -24.36 2.03 8.00
N ALA A 272 -24.66 1.93 6.70
CA ALA A 272 -25.41 0.81 6.10
C ALA A 272 -24.56 -0.47 5.90
N ARG A 273 -23.24 -0.34 6.01
CA ARG A 273 -22.27 -1.46 6.07
C ARG A 273 -21.39 -1.22 7.29
N ARG A 274 -21.62 -1.99 8.35
CA ARG A 274 -20.77 -2.11 9.53
C ARG A 274 -20.28 -3.54 9.60
#